data_AF-A0A2S9FP63-F1
#
_entry.id   AF-A0A2S9FP63-F1
#
_cell.length_a   1.000
_cell.length_b   1.000
_cell.length_c   1.000
_cell.angle_alpha   90.00
_cell.angle_beta   90.00
_cell.angle_gamma   90.00
#
_symmetry.space_group_name_H-M   'P 1'
#
loop_
_entity.id
_entity.type
_entity.pdbx_description
1 polymer ?
#
loop_
_entity_poly.entity_id
_entity_poly.type
_entity_poly.pdbx_seq_one_letter_code
_entity_poly.pdbx_strand_id
1 'polypeptide(L)'
;ASSAFARTLRAVVDWRGQVVTMLDRCYLTQSVPVQLIWGSLDSVIPVSHAELAHAAMPGSRLEIFQGSGHFPFHDDPDRFVEVVEKFIETTEPAVYDQEYLRGLLRSGINEGSL
;
A
#
# COMPACT_ATOMS: atom_id res chain seq x y z
N ALA A 1 -8.87 -17.02 24.62
CA ALA A 1 -8.43 -15.68 24.19
C ALA A 1 -6.93 -15.62 23.92
N SER A 2 -6.05 -15.91 24.89
CA SER A 2 -4.58 -15.84 24.74
C SER A 2 -4.00 -16.71 23.62
N SER A 3 -4.49 -17.95 23.43
CA SER A 3 -4.00 -18.85 22.38
C SER A 3 -4.35 -18.39 20.96
N ALA A 4 -5.53 -17.77 20.78
CA ALA A 4 -5.96 -17.22 19.49
C ALA A 4 -5.12 -15.98 19.13
N PHE A 5 -4.92 -15.07 20.09
CA PHE A 5 -4.07 -13.89 19.91
C PHE A 5 -2.63 -14.29 19.55
N ALA A 6 -2.03 -15.22 20.30
CA ALA A 6 -0.66 -15.67 20.04
C ALA A 6 -0.51 -16.42 18.70
N ARG A 7 -1.56 -17.11 18.23
CA ARG A 7 -1.59 -17.72 16.89
C ARG A 7 -1.61 -16.66 15.80
N THR A 8 -2.44 -15.63 15.93
CA THR A 8 -2.47 -14.52 14.99
C THR A 8 -1.12 -13.81 14.95
N LEU A 9 -0.54 -13.48 16.10
CA LEU A 9 0.74 -12.78 16.17
C LEU A 9 1.88 -13.55 15.51
N ARG A 10 1.97 -14.87 15.74
CA ARG A 10 2.95 -15.75 15.06
C ARG A 10 2.72 -15.92 13.56
N ALA A 11 1.53 -15.62 13.06
CA ALA A 11 1.26 -15.66 11.63
C ALA A 11 1.75 -14.40 10.90
N VAL A 12 1.99 -13.30 11.63
CA VAL A 12 2.40 -12.01 11.05
C VAL A 12 3.76 -11.52 11.52
N VAL A 13 4.33 -12.07 12.59
CA VAL A 13 5.63 -11.64 13.15
C VAL A 13 6.50 -12.86 13.47
N ASP A 14 7.76 -12.82 13.03
CA ASP A 14 8.82 -13.74 13.45
C ASP A 14 9.93 -12.99 14.21
N TRP A 15 11.03 -13.69 14.51
CA TRP A 15 12.15 -13.11 15.25
C TRP A 15 12.86 -11.95 14.50
N ARG A 16 12.62 -11.81 13.19
CA ARG A 16 13.14 -10.74 12.32
C ARG A 16 12.15 -9.58 12.17
N GLY A 17 10.94 -9.68 12.74
CA GLY A 17 9.92 -8.63 12.69
C GLY A 17 8.66 -9.06 11.94
N GLN A 18 7.94 -8.10 11.35
CA GLN A 18 6.72 -8.39 10.59
C GLN A 18 7.05 -9.15 9.31
N VAL A 19 6.47 -10.35 9.13
CA VAL A 19 6.73 -11.25 7.99
C VAL A 19 5.66 -11.21 6.91
N VAL A 20 4.48 -10.66 7.21
CA VAL A 20 3.41 -10.45 6.22
C VAL A 20 3.32 -8.96 5.94
N THR A 21 3.42 -8.59 4.67
CA THR A 21 3.34 -7.19 4.26
C THR A 21 2.34 -7.02 3.14
N MET A 22 1.90 -5.78 2.91
CA MET A 22 1.07 -5.48 1.74
C MET A 22 1.80 -5.83 0.43
N LEU A 23 3.15 -5.83 0.42
CA LEU A 23 3.97 -6.18 -0.73
C LEU A 23 3.68 -7.58 -1.26
N ASP A 24 3.32 -8.53 -0.38
CA ASP A 24 2.95 -9.91 -0.75
C ASP A 24 1.70 -9.98 -1.64
N ARG A 25 0.95 -8.87 -1.73
CA ARG A 25 -0.32 -8.76 -2.45
C ARG A 25 -0.34 -7.60 -3.44
N CYS A 26 0.77 -6.89 -3.63
CA CYS A 26 0.85 -5.76 -4.57
C CYS A 26 0.51 -6.17 -6.02
N TYR A 27 0.69 -7.43 -6.42
CA TYR A 27 0.23 -7.91 -7.73
C TYR A 27 -1.28 -7.73 -7.95
N LEU A 28 -2.09 -7.65 -6.89
CA LEU A 28 -3.53 -7.40 -7.01
C LEU A 28 -3.85 -5.96 -7.41
N THR A 29 -2.91 -5.02 -7.26
CA THR A 29 -3.12 -3.62 -7.65
C THR A 29 -2.81 -3.37 -9.13
N GLN A 30 -2.33 -4.37 -9.88
CA GLN A 30 -1.97 -4.20 -11.30
C GLN A 30 -3.10 -3.66 -12.20
N SER A 31 -4.36 -3.87 -11.83
CA SER A 31 -5.53 -3.37 -12.58
C SER A 31 -6.16 -2.12 -11.98
N VAL A 32 -5.60 -1.60 -10.89
CA VAL A 32 -6.19 -0.51 -10.12
C VAL A 32 -5.18 0.63 -10.01
N PRO A 33 -5.51 1.85 -10.47
CA PRO A 33 -4.65 3.00 -10.22
C PRO A 33 -4.46 3.24 -8.73
N VAL A 34 -3.23 3.48 -8.29
CA VAL A 34 -2.87 3.66 -6.87
C VAL A 34 -2.18 5.00 -6.65
N GLN A 35 -2.65 5.77 -5.68
CA GLN A 35 -1.95 6.91 -5.10
C GLN A 35 -1.53 6.57 -3.67
N LEU A 36 -0.23 6.54 -3.43
CA LEU A 36 0.36 6.43 -2.09
C LEU A 36 0.55 7.85 -1.54
N ILE A 37 0.10 8.07 -0.30
CA ILE A 37 0.25 9.34 0.42
C ILE A 37 0.86 9.00 1.78
N TRP A 38 2.00 9.62 2.11
CA TRP A 38 2.77 9.25 3.30
C TRP A 38 3.38 10.47 3.99
N GLY A 39 3.49 10.44 5.32
CA GLY A 39 4.20 11.48 6.08
C GLY A 39 5.69 11.18 6.21
N SER A 40 6.55 12.18 6.03
CA SER A 40 8.01 11.97 6.15
C SER A 40 8.47 11.65 7.58
N LEU A 41 7.66 11.99 8.58
CA LEU A 41 7.93 11.78 10.00
C LEU A 41 7.03 10.69 10.62
N ASP A 42 6.49 9.79 9.78
CA ASP A 42 5.68 8.67 10.24
C ASP A 42 6.48 7.76 11.19
N SER A 43 6.07 7.77 12.47
CA SER A 43 6.67 6.98 13.55
C SER A 43 6.04 5.59 13.71
N VAL A 44 4.94 5.32 13.00
CA VAL A 44 4.23 4.04 13.03
C VAL A 44 4.71 3.17 11.88
N ILE A 45 4.78 3.71 10.67
CA ILE A 45 5.27 3.03 9.48
C ILE A 45 6.31 3.92 8.77
N PRO A 46 7.62 3.66 8.94
CA PRO A 46 8.67 4.55 8.44
C PRO A 46 8.56 4.82 6.93
N VAL A 47 8.83 6.06 6.52
CA VAL A 47 8.68 6.54 5.12
C VAL A 47 9.36 5.68 4.05
N SER A 48 10.46 4.99 4.40
CA SER A 48 11.10 4.01 3.51
C SER A 48 10.15 2.91 3.00
N HIS A 49 9.10 2.58 3.76
CA HIS A 49 8.06 1.63 3.34
C HIS A 49 7.22 2.19 2.18
N ALA A 50 7.06 3.50 2.10
CA ALA A 50 6.35 4.15 1.00
C ALA A 50 7.12 3.99 -0.32
N GLU A 51 8.46 4.13 -0.27
CA GLU A 51 9.34 3.91 -1.41
C GLU A 51 9.34 2.45 -1.86
N LEU A 52 9.42 1.51 -0.91
CA LEU A 52 9.32 0.08 -1.18
C LEU A 52 7.97 -0.29 -1.80
N ALA A 53 6.88 0.25 -1.27
CA ALA A 53 5.53 0.04 -1.80
C ALA A 53 5.40 0.59 -3.22
N HIS A 54 5.93 1.79 -3.48
CA HIS A 54 5.91 2.39 -4.81
C HIS A 54 6.70 1.56 -5.83
N ALA A 55 7.89 1.08 -5.44
CA ALA A 55 8.70 0.21 -6.29
C ALA A 55 8.01 -1.13 -6.60
N ALA A 56 7.30 -1.71 -5.63
CA ALA A 56 6.56 -2.97 -5.78
C ALA A 56 5.21 -2.83 -6.52
N MET A 57 4.73 -1.61 -6.75
CA MET A 57 3.50 -1.33 -7.49
C MET A 57 3.80 -0.45 -8.71
N PRO A 58 4.32 -1.03 -9.81
CA PRO A 58 4.55 -0.30 -11.04
C PRO A 58 3.29 0.43 -11.50
N GLY A 59 3.40 1.74 -11.74
CA GLY A 59 2.26 2.60 -12.12
C GLY A 59 1.54 3.28 -10.95
N SER A 60 1.90 2.96 -9.70
CA SER A 60 1.48 3.77 -8.56
C SER A 60 2.09 5.18 -8.63
N ARG A 61 1.46 6.14 -7.97
CA ARG A 61 2.01 7.47 -7.70
C ARG A 61 2.38 7.55 -6.23
N LEU A 62 3.41 8.31 -5.88
CA LEU A 62 3.86 8.49 -4.49
C LEU A 62 3.95 9.97 -4.15
N GLU A 63 3.26 10.38 -3.09
CA GLU A 63 3.30 11.73 -2.55
C GLU A 63 3.77 11.70 -1.08
N ILE A 64 4.90 12.34 -0.81
CA ILE A 64 5.44 12.45 0.55
C ILE A 64 5.14 13.84 1.13
N PHE A 65 4.41 13.86 2.23
CA PHE A 65 4.09 15.03 3.02
C PHE A 65 5.23 15.31 4.00
N GLN A 66 6.11 16.23 3.58
CA GLN A 66 7.24 16.66 4.39
C GLN A 66 6.76 17.30 5.70
N GLY A 67 7.27 16.82 6.83
CA GLY A 67 6.90 17.30 8.16
C GLY A 67 5.66 16.64 8.77
N SER A 68 4.89 15.85 8.01
CA SER A 68 3.72 15.13 8.53
C SER A 68 4.10 13.80 9.17
N GLY A 69 3.35 13.40 10.18
CA GLY A 69 3.42 12.10 10.85
C GLY A 69 2.58 11.03 10.17
N HIS A 70 2.03 10.10 10.95
CA HIS A 70 1.28 8.95 10.41
C HIS A 70 -0.06 9.31 9.73
N PHE A 71 -0.61 10.50 10.00
CA PHE A 71 -1.89 10.93 9.45
C PHE A 71 -1.75 12.22 8.62
N PRO A 72 -1.19 12.16 7.40
CA PRO A 72 -1.01 13.35 6.55
C PRO A 72 -2.29 14.14 6.30
N PHE A 73 -3.44 13.47 6.19
CA PHE A 73 -4.75 14.11 6.02
C PHE A 73 -5.22 14.92 7.24
N HIS A 74 -4.62 14.69 8.42
CA HIS A 74 -4.89 15.48 9.61
C HIS A 74 -3.88 16.62 9.77
N ASP A 75 -2.61 16.37 9.41
CA ASP A 75 -1.54 17.35 9.56
C ASP A 75 -1.60 18.48 8.51
N ASP A 76 -1.98 18.15 7.27
CA ASP A 76 -2.16 19.09 6.16
C ASP A 76 -3.40 18.68 5.32
N PRO A 77 -4.62 18.95 5.82
CA PRO A 77 -5.85 18.51 5.19
C PRO A 77 -6.06 19.13 3.81
N ASP A 78 -5.68 20.40 3.62
CA ASP A 78 -5.89 21.11 2.36
C ASP A 78 -5.04 20.51 1.24
N ARG A 79 -3.74 20.27 1.49
CA ARG A 79 -2.88 19.59 0.52
C ARG A 79 -3.31 18.15 0.28
N PHE A 80 -3.79 17.45 1.32
CA PHE A 80 -4.32 16.10 1.15
C PHE A 80 -5.49 16.07 0.17
N VAL A 81 -6.46 16.98 0.33
CA VAL A 81 -7.60 17.10 -0.59
C VAL A 81 -7.12 17.41 -2.00
N GLU A 82 -6.20 18.36 -2.18
CA GLU A 82 -5.65 18.70 -3.50
C GLU A 82 -5.04 17.48 -4.22
N VAL A 83 -4.25 16.68 -3.49
CA VAL A 83 -3.61 15.46 -4.04
C VAL A 83 -4.67 14.43 -4.45
N VAL A 84 -5.70 14.23 -3.63
CA VAL A 84 -6.79 13.28 -3.92
C VAL A 84 -7.63 13.74 -5.11
N GLU A 85 -8.03 15.02 -5.15
CA GLU A 85 -8.81 15.59 -6.25
C GLU A 85 -8.04 15.48 -7.56
N LYS A 86 -6.76 15.89 -7.57
CA LYS A 86 -5.89 15.76 -8.73
C LYS A 86 -5.75 14.31 -9.18
N PHE A 87 -5.63 13.37 -8.25
CA PHE A 87 -5.58 11.95 -8.60
C PHE A 87 -6.86 11.51 -9.30
N ILE A 88 -8.03 11.87 -8.78
CA ILE A 88 -9.33 11.53 -9.38
C ILE A 88 -9.49 12.16 -10.77
N GLU A 89 -9.15 13.44 -10.92
CA GLU A 89 -9.30 14.17 -12.19
C GLU A 89 -8.40 13.66 -13.31
N THR A 90 -7.20 13.19 -12.96
CA THR A 90 -6.14 12.84 -13.94
C THR A 90 -5.94 11.35 -14.11
N THR A 91 -6.86 10.52 -13.62
CA THR A 91 -6.69 9.07 -13.62
C THR A 91 -7.96 8.40 -14.13
N GLU A 92 -7.82 7.56 -15.15
CA GLU A 92 -8.93 6.72 -15.61
C GLU A 92 -9.31 5.71 -14.53
N PRO A 93 -10.60 5.60 -14.15
CA PRO A 93 -11.03 4.64 -13.15
C PRO A 93 -10.74 3.19 -13.56
N ALA A 94 -10.39 2.36 -12.58
CA ALA A 94 -10.28 0.92 -12.78
C ALA A 94 -11.64 0.34 -13.22
N VAL A 95 -11.63 -0.51 -14.24
CA VAL A 95 -12.80 -1.31 -14.62
C VAL A 95 -12.70 -2.65 -13.89
N TYR A 96 -13.75 -2.98 -13.13
CA TYR A 96 -13.79 -4.27 -12.42
C TYR A 96 -13.93 -5.43 -13.41
N ASP A 97 -12.96 -6.34 -13.39
CA ASP A 97 -12.97 -7.60 -14.12
C ASP A 97 -12.77 -8.77 -13.14
N GLN A 98 -13.84 -9.55 -12.96
CA GLN A 98 -13.86 -10.68 -12.06
C GLN A 98 -12.96 -11.85 -12.52
N GLU A 99 -12.88 -12.10 -13.83
CA GLU A 99 -12.07 -13.19 -14.37
C GLU A 99 -10.59 -12.87 -14.23
N TYR A 100 -10.20 -11.63 -14.53
CA TYR A 100 -8.85 -11.13 -14.34
C TYR A 100 -8.39 -11.23 -12.88
N LEU A 101 -9.21 -10.73 -11.94
CA LEU A 101 -8.91 -10.81 -10.50
C LEU A 101 -8.75 -12.25 -10.03
N ARG A 102 -9.60 -13.16 -10.51
CA ARG A 102 -9.52 -14.59 -10.18
C ARG A 102 -8.25 -15.22 -10.75
N GLY A 103 -7.83 -14.80 -11.94
CA GLY A 103 -6.55 -15.17 -12.55
C GLY A 103 -5.38 -14.79 -11.65
N LEU A 104 -5.30 -13.52 -11.26
CA LEU A 104 -4.26 -13.00 -10.37
C LEU A 104 -4.19 -13.77 -9.04
N LEU A 105 -5.34 -14.01 -8.40
CA LEU A 105 -5.40 -14.74 -7.13
C LEU A 105 -4.91 -16.19 -7.24
N ARG A 106 -5.05 -16.82 -8.41
CA ARG A 106 -4.59 -18.19 -8.66
C ARG A 106 -3.11 -18.26 -9.03
N SER A 107 -2.60 -17.29 -9.77
CA SER A 107 -1.18 -17.23 -10.12
C SER A 107 -0.31 -16.78 -8.94
N GLY A 108 -0.85 -15.96 -8.03
CA GLY A 108 -0.07 -15.36 -6.96
C GLY A 108 1.02 -14.42 -7.52
N ILE A 109 2.11 -14.29 -6.77
CA ILE A 109 3.31 -13.57 -7.22
C ILE A 109 3.96 -14.40 -8.35
N ASN A 110 3.97 -13.86 -9.57
CA ASN A 110 4.77 -14.43 -10.65
C ASN A 110 6.25 -14.07 -10.42
N GLU A 111 7.16 -15.04 -10.55
CA GLU A 111 8.62 -14.87 -10.37
C GLU A 111 9.25 -13.79 -11.27
N GLY A 112 8.54 -13.29 -12.29
CA GLY A 112 8.99 -12.23 -13.19
C GLY A 112 8.72 -10.80 -12.73
N SER A 113 8.14 -10.58 -11.54
CA SER A 113 7.83 -9.25 -10.98
C SER A 113 8.80 -8.80 -9.87
N LEU A 114 9.96 -9.44 -9.75
CA LEU A 114 11.06 -9.06 -8.84
C LEU A 114 12.19 -8.35 -9.59
#